data_AF-A0A059F2F0-F1
#
_entry.id   AF-A0A059F2F0-F1
#
_cell.length_a   1.000
_cell.length_b   1.000
_cell.length_c   1.000
_cell.angle_alpha   90.00
_cell.angle_beta   90.00
_cell.angle_gamma   90.00
#
_symmetry.space_group_name_H-M   'P 1'
#
loop_
_entity.id
_entity.type
_entity.pdbx_description
1 polymer ?
#
loop_
_entity_poly.entity_id
_entity_poly.type
_entity_poly.pdbx_seq_one_letter_code
_entity_poly.pdbx_strand_id
1 'polypeptide(L)'
;MEENKRAKISSHKTICMPFYKTGHCGYGSECIYLHIREDDLDLKLDDISFKNMCNLCKKETTDGVYTECNHIYCLECVLDYSEKESKCYVCKLNTFGRFYPIN
;
A
#
# COMPACT_ATOMS: atom_id res chain seq x y z
N MET A 1 -12.78 28.86 15.58
CA MET A 1 -11.32 28.92 15.55
C MET A 1 -10.87 27.56 15.07
N GLU A 2 -10.53 27.49 13.79
CA GLU A 2 -10.39 26.26 13.00
C GLU A 2 -8.91 25.92 12.85
N GLU A 3 -8.35 25.20 13.82
CA GLU A 3 -6.94 24.83 13.79
C GLU A 3 -6.72 23.59 12.91
N ASN A 4 -6.55 23.87 11.61
CA ASN A 4 -5.77 23.11 10.66
C ASN A 4 -4.38 22.76 11.26
N LYS A 5 -4.23 21.52 11.73
CA LYS A 5 -2.92 20.95 12.08
C LYS A 5 -2.61 19.78 11.14
N ARG A 6 -2.15 20.16 9.96
CA ARG A 6 -1.35 19.36 9.01
C ARG A 6 -0.49 18.34 9.77
N ALA A 7 -0.97 17.10 9.84
CA ALA A 7 -0.30 16.02 10.55
C ALA A 7 1.05 15.75 9.89
N LYS A 8 2.13 15.90 10.68
CA LYS A 8 3.47 15.47 10.30
C LYS A 8 3.45 13.95 10.09
N ILE A 9 3.46 13.53 8.84
CA ILE A 9 3.59 12.11 8.45
C ILE A 9 5.03 11.69 8.74
N SER A 10 5.27 11.27 9.99
CA SER A 10 6.47 10.56 10.43
C SER A 10 6.28 9.07 10.17
N SER A 11 7.25 8.48 9.50
CA SER A 11 7.19 7.23 8.77
C SER A 11 7.17 5.95 9.63
N HIS A 12 6.11 5.74 10.41
CA HIS A 12 5.68 4.40 10.87
C HIS A 12 4.14 4.30 10.84
N LYS A 13 3.60 3.98 9.65
CA LYS A 13 2.18 4.02 9.23
C LYS A 13 1.30 2.88 9.82
N THR A 14 1.33 2.61 11.13
CA THR A 14 0.50 1.53 11.70
C THR A 14 -0.82 2.07 12.28
N ILE A 15 -1.93 1.41 11.93
CA ILE A 15 -3.30 1.77 12.32
C ILE A 15 -3.59 1.34 13.76
N CYS A 16 -4.23 2.21 14.53
CA CYS A 16 -4.75 1.90 15.86
C CYS A 16 -5.99 1.01 15.74
N MET A 17 -5.82 -0.31 15.92
CA MET A 17 -6.91 -1.26 15.79
C MET A 17 -8.11 -1.02 16.74
N PRO A 18 -7.91 -0.65 18.02
CA PRO A 18 -9.03 -0.30 18.91
C PRO A 18 -9.86 0.87 18.35
N PHE A 19 -9.21 1.98 18.00
CA PHE A 19 -9.90 3.14 17.45
C PHE A 19 -10.61 2.81 16.13
N TYR A 20 -9.94 2.08 15.23
CA TYR A 20 -10.52 1.68 13.95
C TYR A 20 -11.77 0.81 14.10
N LYS A 21 -11.78 -0.14 15.04
CA LYS A 21 -12.90 -1.08 15.22
C LYS A 21 -14.08 -0.50 16.00
N THR A 22 -13.82 0.36 16.98
CA THR A 22 -14.86 0.79 17.93
C THR A 22 -15.05 2.30 17.98
N GLY A 23 -14.27 3.07 17.21
CA GLY A 23 -14.24 4.54 17.28
C GLY A 23 -13.65 5.10 18.58
N HIS A 24 -13.10 4.24 19.45
CA HIS A 24 -12.60 4.62 20.77
C HIS A 24 -11.23 3.98 21.05
N CYS A 25 -10.34 4.77 21.64
CA CYS A 25 -9.03 4.32 22.11
C CYS A 25 -8.74 4.98 23.46
N GLY A 26 -8.39 4.17 24.47
CA GLY A 26 -8.12 4.65 25.82
C GLY A 26 -6.90 5.57 25.94
N TYR A 27 -6.00 5.55 24.95
CA TYR A 27 -4.86 6.48 24.86
C TYR A 27 -5.24 7.88 24.35
N GLY A 28 -6.48 8.07 23.90
CA GLY A 28 -6.98 9.37 23.44
C GLY A 28 -6.11 9.96 22.32
N SER A 29 -5.84 11.27 22.41
CA SER A 29 -5.02 12.00 21.44
C SER A 29 -3.50 11.75 21.57
N GLU A 30 -3.05 11.06 22.62
CA GLU A 30 -1.64 10.71 22.82
C GLU A 30 -1.29 9.34 22.22
N CYS A 31 -2.24 8.70 21.54
CA CYS A 31 -1.99 7.43 20.88
C CYS A 31 -0.88 7.58 19.82
N ILE A 32 0.13 6.73 19.92
CA ILE A 32 1.26 6.68 18.98
C ILE A 32 0.88 6.09 17.60
N TYR A 33 -0.34 5.57 17.47
CA TYR A 33 -0.85 4.90 16.28
C TYR A 33 -1.89 5.75 15.57
N LEU A 34 -2.09 5.50 14.27
CA LEU A 34 -3.02 6.28 13.46
C LEU A 34 -4.47 5.98 13.83
N HIS A 35 -5.19 7.00 14.29
CA HIS A 35 -6.63 6.99 14.50
C HIS A 35 -7.32 7.38 13.19
N ILE A 36 -7.86 6.39 12.49
CA ILE A 36 -8.66 6.58 11.27
C ILE A 36 -10.08 6.07 11.51
N ARG A 37 -11.10 6.81 11.06
CA ARG A 37 -12.48 6.32 10.96
C ARG A 37 -12.78 5.94 9.52
N GLU A 38 -13.75 5.06 9.32
CA GLU A 38 -14.21 4.67 7.98
C GLU A 38 -14.65 5.90 7.16
N ASP A 39 -15.21 6.92 7.82
CA ASP A 39 -15.59 8.19 7.19
C ASP A 39 -14.40 9.11 6.85
N ASP A 40 -13.27 8.97 7.56
CA ASP A 40 -12.03 9.72 7.28
C ASP A 40 -11.24 9.10 6.12
N LEU A 41 -11.60 7.88 5.70
CA LEU A 41 -11.24 7.40 4.39
C LEU A 41 -12.15 8.10 3.37
N ASP A 42 -11.79 9.34 3.01
CA ASP A 42 -12.18 9.98 1.74
C ASP A 42 -11.57 9.21 0.53
N LEU A 43 -11.55 7.88 0.59
CA LEU A 43 -11.44 7.04 -0.57
C LEU A 43 -12.77 7.13 -1.28
N LYS A 44 -12.90 8.15 -2.14
CA LYS A 44 -13.80 8.04 -3.28
C LYS A 44 -13.51 6.68 -3.89
N LEU A 45 -14.49 5.77 -3.83
CA LEU A 45 -14.39 4.41 -4.36
C LEU A 45 -14.09 4.42 -5.88
N ASP A 46 -14.18 5.59 -6.50
CA ASP A 46 -13.81 5.89 -7.89
C ASP A 46 -12.29 6.13 -8.12
N ASP A 47 -11.47 6.18 -7.06
CA ASP A 47 -10.00 6.32 -7.12
C ASP A 47 -9.26 5.00 -6.74
N ILE A 48 -9.96 3.87 -6.70
CA ILE A 48 -9.36 2.52 -6.51
C ILE A 48 -8.46 2.12 -7.71
N SER A 49 -8.41 2.93 -8.77
CA SER A 49 -7.49 2.80 -9.89
C SER A 49 -6.00 2.89 -9.49
N PHE A 50 -5.66 3.42 -8.31
CA PHE A 50 -4.28 3.42 -7.81
C PHE A 50 -3.74 2.04 -7.39
N LYS A 51 -4.60 1.02 -7.24
CA LYS A 51 -4.18 -0.32 -6.79
C LYS A 51 -3.46 -1.14 -7.87
N ASN A 52 -3.51 -0.68 -9.11
CA ASN A 52 -2.97 -1.38 -10.27
C ASN A 52 -1.76 -0.65 -10.86
N MET A 53 -0.96 0.07 -10.08
CA MET A 53 0.22 0.76 -10.63
C MET A 53 1.46 -0.14 -10.62
N CYS A 54 2.04 -0.37 -11.79
CA CYS A 54 3.24 -1.17 -11.97
C CYS A 54 4.46 -0.48 -11.34
N ASN A 55 5.17 -1.19 -10.47
CA ASN A 55 6.35 -0.64 -9.80
C ASN A 55 7.57 -0.49 -10.72
N LEU A 56 7.56 -1.07 -11.92
CA LEU A 56 8.61 -0.94 -12.93
C LEU A 56 8.31 0.20 -13.91
N CYS A 57 7.20 0.11 -14.64
CA CYS A 57 6.88 1.08 -15.71
C CYS A 57 6.10 2.31 -15.24
N LYS A 58 5.66 2.35 -13.97
CA LYS A 58 4.90 3.47 -13.36
C LYS A 58 3.60 3.82 -14.08
N LYS A 59 3.02 2.86 -14.81
CA LYS A 59 1.71 2.94 -15.47
C LYS A 59 0.73 1.98 -14.80
N GLU A 60 -0.53 2.07 -15.19
CA GLU A 60 -1.53 1.05 -14.86
C GLU A 60 -1.08 -0.33 -15.38
N THR A 61 -1.34 -1.39 -14.61
CA THR A 61 -0.90 -2.75 -14.89
C THR A 61 -1.82 -3.39 -15.91
N THR A 62 -1.24 -3.77 -17.04
CA THR A 62 -1.80 -4.79 -17.94
C THR A 62 -1.38 -6.17 -17.44
N ASP A 63 -2.33 -7.09 -17.29
CA ASP A 63 -2.10 -8.44 -16.73
C ASP A 63 -1.31 -8.36 -15.41
N GLY A 64 -1.88 -7.65 -14.43
CA GLY A 64 -1.21 -7.34 -13.18
C GLY A 64 -0.86 -8.58 -12.37
N VAL A 65 0.36 -8.61 -11.84
CA VAL A 65 0.83 -9.66 -10.93
C VAL A 65 1.45 -9.05 -9.68
N TYR A 66 1.41 -9.78 -8.57
CA TYR A 66 2.09 -9.42 -7.34
C TYR A 66 3.04 -10.52 -6.86
N THR A 67 4.08 -10.12 -6.12
CA THR A 67 5.03 -11.01 -5.45
C THR A 67 4.56 -11.36 -4.03
N GLU A 68 5.21 -12.31 -3.36
CA GLU A 68 4.93 -12.61 -1.93
C GLU A 68 5.13 -11.42 -0.99
N CYS A 69 5.94 -10.44 -1.37
CA CYS A 69 6.10 -9.17 -0.65
C CYS A 69 5.07 -8.11 -1.05
N ASN A 70 4.03 -8.50 -1.80
CA ASN A 70 2.87 -7.70 -2.17
C ASN A 70 3.18 -6.47 -3.05
N HIS A 71 4.27 -6.53 -3.83
CA HIS A 71 4.61 -5.51 -4.82
C HIS A 71 4.06 -5.89 -6.20
N ILE A 72 3.50 -4.89 -6.88
CA ILE A 72 2.67 -5.07 -8.09
C ILE A 72 3.45 -4.69 -9.35
N TYR A 73 3.27 -5.45 -10.43
CA TYR A 73 3.91 -5.26 -11.73
C TYR A 73 2.96 -5.65 -12.87
N CYS A 74 3.24 -5.19 -14.10
CA CYS A 74 2.70 -5.84 -15.29
C CYS A 74 3.41 -7.18 -15.47
N LEU A 75 2.69 -8.20 -15.97
CA LEU A 75 3.29 -9.50 -16.27
C LEU A 75 4.53 -9.38 -17.17
N GLU A 76 4.42 -8.68 -18.30
CA GLU A 76 5.57 -8.51 -19.23
C GLU A 76 6.74 -7.78 -18.57
N CYS A 77 6.47 -6.69 -17.84
CA CYS A 77 7.50 -5.91 -17.17
C CYS A 77 8.30 -6.76 -16.17
N VAL A 78 7.61 -7.63 -15.42
CA VAL A 78 8.29 -8.43 -14.39
C VAL A 78 9.01 -9.62 -15.01
N LEU A 79 8.52 -10.18 -16.11
CA LEU A 79 9.21 -11.23 -16.85
C LEU A 79 10.56 -10.73 -17.37
N ASP A 80 10.59 -9.61 -18.10
CA ASP A 80 11.82 -8.99 -18.62
C ASP A 80 12.85 -8.67 -17.53
N TYR A 81 12.36 -8.25 -16.36
CA TYR A 81 13.21 -7.96 -15.21
C TYR A 81 13.73 -9.24 -14.55
N SER A 82 12.88 -10.26 -14.42
CA SER A 82 13.19 -11.52 -13.76
C SER A 82 14.20 -12.40 -14.51
N GLU A 83 14.37 -12.18 -15.83
CA GLU A 83 15.44 -12.79 -16.62
C GLU A 83 16.84 -12.37 -16.13
N LYS A 84 16.97 -11.18 -15.55
CA LYS A 84 18.24 -10.60 -15.09
C LYS A 84 18.40 -10.67 -13.57
N GLU A 85 17.32 -10.53 -12.83
CA GLU A 85 17.33 -10.43 -11.37
C GLU A 85 16.20 -11.26 -10.73
N SER A 86 16.55 -12.18 -9.83
CA SER A 86 15.56 -12.99 -9.10
C SER A 86 15.00 -12.30 -7.83
N LYS A 87 15.22 -10.99 -7.69
CA LYS A 87 14.82 -10.19 -6.51
C LYS A 87 13.69 -9.24 -6.87
N CYS A 88 12.86 -8.89 -5.89
CA CYS A 88 11.80 -7.91 -6.06
C CYS A 88 12.42 -6.54 -6.36
N TYR A 89 11.90 -5.83 -7.37
CA TYR A 89 12.43 -4.52 -7.74
C TYR A 89 12.33 -3.48 -6.61
N VAL A 90 11.31 -3.58 -5.74
CA VAL A 90 11.05 -2.60 -4.67
C VAL A 90 11.85 -2.91 -3.40
N CYS A 91 11.60 -4.06 -2.76
CA CYS A 91 12.20 -4.39 -1.47
C CYS A 91 13.46 -5.26 -1.55
N LYS A 92 13.87 -5.69 -2.76
CA LYS A 92 15.07 -6.50 -3.02
C LYS A 92 15.08 -7.90 -2.39
N LEU A 93 13.95 -8.36 -1.84
CA LEU A 93 13.76 -9.74 -1.38
C LEU A 93 13.69 -10.71 -2.57
N ASN A 94 14.20 -11.92 -2.40
CA ASN A 94 14.17 -12.93 -3.47
C ASN A 94 12.71 -13.30 -3.80
N THR A 95 12.31 -13.23 -5.07
CA THR A 95 10.95 -13.57 -5.51
C THR A 95 10.77 -15.07 -5.70
N PHE A 96 11.88 -15.83 -5.79
CA PHE A 96 11.88 -17.25 -6.13
C PHE A 96 11.12 -17.57 -7.43
N GLY A 97 10.99 -16.58 -8.34
CA GLY A 97 10.21 -16.72 -9.56
C GLY A 97 8.70 -16.87 -9.34
N ARG A 98 8.19 -16.61 -8.13
CA ARG A 98 6.77 -16.76 -7.79
C ARG A 98 6.05 -15.41 -7.92
N PHE A 99 5.10 -15.37 -8.86
CA PHE A 99 4.24 -14.22 -9.11
C PHE A 99 2.78 -14.71 -9.19
N TYR A 100 1.87 -13.97 -8.58
CA TYR A 100 0.46 -14.32 -8.47
C TYR A 100 -0.40 -13.30 -9.23
N PRO A 101 -1.40 -13.73 -10.03
CA PRO A 101 -2.25 -12.82 -10.78
C PRO A 101 -3.15 -11.97 -9.87
N ILE A 102 -3.36 -10.71 -10.26
CA ILE A 102 -4.36 -9.82 -9.66
C ILE A 102 -5.71 -10.16 -10.32
N ASN A 103 -6.70 -10.49 -9.50
CA ASN A 103 -8.05 -10.84 -9.93
C ASN A 103 -9.03 -9.69 -9.73
#